data_AF-A0A6G2UZC0-F1
#
_entry.id   AF-A0A6G2UZC0-F1
#
_cell.length_a   1.000
_cell.length_b   1.000
_cell.length_c   1.000
_cell.angle_alpha   90.00
_cell.angle_beta   90.00
_cell.angle_gamma   90.00
#
_symmetry.space_group_name_H-M   'P 1'
#
loop_
_entity.id
_entity.type
_entity.pdbx_description
1 polymer ?
#
loop_
_entity_poly.entity_id
_entity_poly.type
_entity_poly.pdbx_seq_one_letter_code
_entity_poly.pdbx_strand_id
1 'polypeptide(L)'
;MSNLEATVTPRLRPAGHAVLRRGRASFLVHRRAAVVALVLAVLLACAVVAYLCVGESFVAPSEVVRVLLGRPSPDELVVGTLRLPRLVVGLLAGVAFGIAGALVQTVARNPLASPDV
;
A
#
# COMPACT_ATOMS: atom_id res chain seq x y z
N MET A 1 5.77 20.49 -53.93
CA MET A 1 5.01 20.94 -52.74
C MET A 1 4.48 19.67 -52.06
N SER A 2 5.36 18.89 -51.43
CA SER A 2 5.56 18.81 -49.97
C SER A 2 4.40 18.13 -49.23
N ASN A 3 4.20 16.83 -49.47
CA ASN A 3 3.44 16.00 -48.56
C ASN A 3 4.36 15.65 -47.38
N LEU A 4 4.16 16.32 -46.23
CA LEU A 4 4.74 15.87 -44.97
C LEU A 4 4.06 14.55 -44.60
N GLU A 5 4.71 13.43 -44.91
CA GLU A 5 4.43 12.16 -44.24
C GLU A 5 4.69 12.37 -42.76
N ALA A 6 3.61 12.50 -41.99
CA ALA A 6 3.67 12.46 -40.54
C ALA A 6 4.18 11.08 -40.14
N THR A 7 5.49 10.95 -39.95
CA THR A 7 6.13 9.77 -39.36
C THR A 7 5.58 9.59 -37.95
N VAL A 8 4.51 8.79 -37.84
CA VAL A 8 4.00 8.29 -36.56
C VAL A 8 5.08 7.36 -36.03
N THR A 9 6.00 7.91 -35.23
CA THR A 9 6.99 7.11 -34.51
C THR A 9 6.23 6.11 -33.63
N PRO A 10 6.38 4.79 -33.84
CA PRO A 10 5.72 3.82 -32.99
C PRO A 10 6.23 4.03 -31.57
N ARG A 11 5.32 4.40 -30.65
CA ARG A 11 5.64 4.53 -29.23
C ARG A 11 6.01 3.15 -28.71
N LEU A 12 7.31 2.84 -28.73
CA LEU A 12 7.89 1.64 -28.16
C LEU A 12 7.55 1.63 -26.67
N ARG A 13 6.59 0.78 -26.27
CA ARG A 13 6.31 0.52 -24.85
C ARG A 13 7.42 -0.39 -24.34
N PRO A 14 8.26 0.03 -23.38
CA PRO A 14 9.26 -0.86 -22.80
C PRO A 14 8.57 -2.09 -22.21
N ALA A 15 9.08 -3.28 -22.56
CA ALA A 15 8.49 -4.55 -22.13
C ALA A 15 8.36 -4.60 -20.59
N GLY A 16 7.22 -5.08 -20.09
CA GLY A 16 6.95 -5.23 -18.64
C GLY A 16 6.36 -4.00 -17.93
N HIS A 17 6.14 -2.88 -18.62
CA HIS A 17 5.47 -1.71 -18.08
C HIS A 17 3.99 -1.69 -18.49
N ALA A 18 3.10 -1.53 -17.51
CA ALA A 18 1.70 -1.23 -17.74
C ALA A 18 1.50 0.28 -17.67
N VAL A 19 0.88 0.87 -18.70
CA VAL A 19 0.45 2.28 -18.65
C VAL A 19 -0.91 2.33 -17.98
N LEU A 20 -0.96 2.85 -16.76
CA LEU A 20 -2.21 3.18 -16.08
C LEU A 20 -2.58 4.61 -16.44
N ARG A 21 -3.57 4.75 -17.33
CA ARG A 21 -4.10 6.05 -17.75
C ARG A 21 -5.44 6.27 -17.07
N ARG A 22 -5.50 7.23 -16.14
CA ARG A 22 -6.74 7.65 -15.49
C ARG A 22 -6.96 9.14 -15.82
N GLY A 23 -7.75 9.41 -16.85
CA GLY A 23 -8.02 10.77 -17.34
C GLY A 23 -6.77 11.45 -17.92
N ARG A 24 -6.41 12.63 -17.38
CA ARG A 24 -5.22 13.41 -17.81
C ARG A 24 -3.89 12.86 -17.25
N ALA A 25 -3.93 11.94 -16.29
CA ALA A 25 -2.74 11.35 -15.69
C ALA A 25 -2.39 10.00 -16.35
N SER A 26 -1.10 9.80 -16.66
CA SER A 26 -0.56 8.58 -17.26
C SER A 26 0.64 8.12 -16.44
N PHE A 27 0.50 7.01 -15.72
CA PHE A 27 1.57 6.43 -14.91
C PHE A 27 2.14 5.18 -15.60
N LEU A 28 3.47 5.10 -15.68
CA LEU A 28 4.20 3.91 -16.12
C LEU A 28 4.48 3.03 -14.89
N VAL A 29 3.73 1.95 -14.74
CA VAL A 29 3.87 1.05 -13.59
C VAL A 29 4.56 -0.23 -14.04
N HIS A 30 5.64 -0.59 -13.37
CA HIS A 30 6.27 -1.89 -13.55
C HIS A 30 5.31 -2.99 -13.07
N ARG A 31 4.94 -3.93 -13.94
CA ARG A 31 3.98 -4.99 -13.60
C ARG A 31 4.39 -5.79 -12.36
N ARG A 32 5.69 -6.08 -12.23
CA ARG A 32 6.26 -6.79 -11.07
C ARG A 32 6.06 -5.99 -9.78
N ALA A 33 6.40 -4.70 -9.78
CA ALA A 33 6.22 -3.82 -8.64
C ALA A 33 4.74 -3.71 -8.23
N ALA A 34 3.83 -3.60 -9.19
CA ALA A 34 2.39 -3.58 -8.93
C ALA A 34 1.89 -4.87 -8.28
N VAL A 35 2.32 -6.03 -8.79
CA VAL A 35 1.93 -7.34 -8.22
C VAL A 35 2.48 -7.48 -6.80
N VAL A 36 3.75 -7.13 -6.56
CA VAL A 36 4.35 -7.19 -5.22
C VAL A 36 3.63 -6.24 -4.26
N ALA A 37 3.34 -5.00 -4.67
CA ALA A 37 2.60 -4.05 -3.85
C ALA A 37 1.19 -4.56 -3.50
N LEU A 38 0.49 -5.17 -4.47
CA LEU A 38 -0.83 -5.76 -4.23
C LEU A 38 -0.74 -6.93 -3.24
N VAL A 39 0.24 -7.83 -3.40
CA VAL A 39 0.44 -8.96 -2.47
C VAL A 39 0.75 -8.45 -1.06
N LEU A 40 1.66 -7.49 -0.92
CA LEU A 40 1.98 -6.89 0.38
C LEU A 40 0.78 -6.20 1.02
N ALA A 41 -0.05 -5.51 0.24
CA ALA A 41 -1.27 -4.87 0.74
C ALA A 41 -2.29 -5.91 1.26
N VAL A 42 -2.46 -7.03 0.55
CA VAL A 42 -3.33 -8.14 1.00
C VAL A 42 -2.79 -8.77 2.28
N LEU A 43 -1.48 -9.05 2.35
CA LEU A 43 -0.85 -9.59 3.55
C LEU A 43 -0.99 -8.66 4.75
N LEU A 44 -0.82 -7.34 4.54
CA LEU A 44 -1.03 -6.34 5.58
C LEU A 44 -2.49 -6.34 6.07
N ALA A 45 -3.47 -6.41 5.16
CA ALA A 45 -4.87 -6.51 5.53
C ALA A 45 -5.17 -7.78 6.35
N CYS A 46 -4.63 -8.94 5.95
CA CYS A 46 -4.74 -10.17 6.72
C CYS A 46 -4.11 -10.05 8.11
N ALA A 47 -2.94 -9.42 8.23
CA ALA A 47 -2.26 -9.20 9.50
C ALA A 47 -3.06 -8.27 10.43
N VAL A 48 -3.67 -7.20 9.88
CA VAL A 48 -4.57 -6.30 10.62
C VAL A 48 -5.77 -7.07 11.17
N VAL A 49 -6.43 -7.89 10.34
CA VAL A 49 -7.57 -8.71 10.79
C VAL A 49 -7.12 -9.71 11.86
N ALA A 50 -6.00 -10.41 11.65
CA ALA A 50 -5.47 -11.35 12.63
C ALA A 50 -5.14 -10.68 13.97
N TYR A 51 -4.52 -9.50 13.96
CA TYR A 51 -4.22 -8.72 15.16
C TYR A 51 -5.50 -8.30 15.91
N LEU A 52 -6.58 -7.99 15.19
CA LEU A 52 -7.85 -7.62 15.80
C LEU A 52 -8.59 -8.84 16.37
N CYS A 53 -8.47 -10.01 15.72
CA CYS A 53 -9.10 -11.26 16.18
C CYS A 53 -8.35 -11.92 17.36
N VAL A 54 -7.02 -11.83 17.39
CA VAL A 54 -6.18 -12.45 18.43
C VAL A 54 -5.95 -11.47 19.59
N GLY A 55 -6.66 -11.69 20.70
CA GLY A 55 -6.38 -11.05 21.99
C GLY A 55 -7.18 -11.71 23.13
N GLU A 56 -7.29 -11.06 24.30
CA GLU A 56 -7.86 -11.65 25.52
C GLU A 56 -9.22 -12.36 25.33
N SER A 57 -10.13 -11.75 24.56
CA SER A 57 -11.34 -12.40 24.07
C SER A 57 -11.19 -12.64 22.56
N PHE A 58 -11.49 -13.86 22.11
CA PHE A 58 -11.52 -14.19 20.68
C PHE A 58 -12.73 -13.50 20.03
N VAL A 59 -12.46 -12.56 19.13
CA VAL A 59 -13.51 -11.80 18.42
C VAL A 59 -13.67 -12.37 17.03
N ALA A 60 -14.90 -12.73 16.66
CA ALA A 60 -15.20 -13.23 15.33
C ALA A 60 -14.81 -12.20 14.25
N PRO A 61 -14.24 -12.61 13.09
CA PRO A 61 -13.86 -11.69 12.02
C PRO A 61 -15.02 -10.82 11.51
N SER A 62 -16.24 -11.34 11.55
CA SER A 62 -17.46 -10.61 11.17
C SER A 62 -17.86 -9.49 12.13
N GLU A 63 -17.44 -9.58 13.40
CA GLU A 63 -17.59 -8.52 14.40
C GLU A 63 -16.55 -7.43 14.17
N VAL A 64 -15.30 -7.81 13.88
CA VAL A 64 -14.20 -6.86 13.56
C VAL A 64 -14.57 -5.93 12.41
N VAL A 65 -15.11 -6.48 11.31
CA VAL A 65 -15.56 -5.68 10.16
C VAL A 65 -16.72 -4.76 10.55
N ARG A 66 -17.60 -5.21 11.44
CA ARG A 66 -18.75 -4.43 11.93
C ARG A 66 -18.32 -3.24 12.79
N VAL A 67 -17.36 -3.46 13.68
CA VAL A 67 -16.73 -2.42 14.51
C VAL A 67 -15.95 -1.43 13.65
N LEU A 68 -15.21 -1.90 12.63
CA LEU A 68 -14.53 -1.02 11.66
C LEU A 68 -15.53 -0.13 10.88
N LEU A 69 -16.74 -0.63 10.67
CA LEU A 69 -17.84 0.08 10.00
C LEU A 69 -18.68 0.94 10.98
N GLY A 70 -18.30 1.04 12.26
CA GLY A 70 -18.96 1.88 13.25
C GLY A 70 -20.33 1.38 13.71
N ARG A 71 -20.57 0.06 13.69
CA ARG A 71 -21.82 -0.53 14.20
C ARG A 71 -21.66 -0.95 15.67
N PRO A 72 -22.67 -0.71 16.52
CA PRO A 72 -22.59 -1.01 17.95
C PRO A 72 -22.44 -2.51 18.19
N SER A 73 -21.43 -2.88 18.98
CA SER A 73 -21.18 -4.25 19.44
C SER A 73 -20.82 -4.25 20.93
N PRO A 74 -21.13 -5.30 21.69
CA PRO A 74 -20.79 -5.40 23.12
C PRO A 74 -19.28 -5.28 23.41
N ASP A 75 -18.42 -5.56 22.41
CA ASP A 75 -16.95 -5.53 22.50
C ASP A 75 -16.32 -4.19 22.07
N GLU A 76 -17.14 -3.15 21.78
CA GLU A 76 -16.71 -1.82 21.33
C GLU A 76 -15.68 -1.16 22.26
N LEU A 77 -15.81 -1.37 23.57
CA LEU A 77 -14.91 -0.76 24.55
C LEU A 77 -13.50 -1.38 24.52
N VAL A 78 -13.36 -2.70 24.38
CA VAL A 78 -12.03 -3.36 24.47
C VAL A 78 -11.29 -3.34 23.12
N VAL A 79 -12.01 -3.56 22.02
CA VAL A 79 -11.43 -3.50 20.67
C VAL A 79 -11.21 -2.04 20.25
N GLY A 80 -12.11 -1.14 20.63
CA GLY A 80 -12.07 0.28 20.30
C GLY A 80 -11.03 1.11 21.05
N THR A 81 -10.79 0.85 22.34
CA THR A 81 -10.01 1.80 23.18
C THR A 81 -8.53 1.47 23.35
N LEU A 82 -8.09 0.21 23.18
CA LEU A 82 -6.66 -0.14 23.33
C LEU A 82 -6.04 -0.75 22.06
N ARG A 83 -6.79 -1.59 21.33
CA ARG A 83 -6.23 -2.33 20.19
C ARG A 83 -6.16 -1.48 18.92
N LEU A 84 -7.25 -0.78 18.60
CA LEU A 84 -7.31 0.10 17.43
C LEU A 84 -6.29 1.26 17.48
N PRO A 85 -6.11 2.00 18.59
CA PRO A 85 -5.10 3.05 18.66
C PRO A 85 -3.69 2.52 18.42
N ARG A 86 -3.35 1.37 19.02
CA ARG A 86 -2.05 0.72 18.83
C ARG A 86 -1.82 0.26 17.39
N LEU A 87 -2.85 -0.29 16.74
CA LEU A 87 -2.80 -0.67 15.33
C LEU A 87 -2.55 0.54 14.43
N VAL A 88 -3.27 1.64 14.67
CA VAL A 88 -3.09 2.89 13.91
C VAL A 88 -1.68 3.44 14.08
N VAL A 89 -1.16 3.50 15.31
CA VAL A 89 0.22 3.96 15.57
C VAL A 89 1.24 3.06 14.86
N GLY A 90 1.06 1.74 14.91
CA GLY A 90 1.94 0.80 14.20
C GLY A 90 1.92 0.98 12.68
N LEU A 91 0.75 1.18 12.09
CA LEU A 91 0.60 1.46 10.66
C LEU A 91 1.25 2.78 10.27
N LEU A 92 1.01 3.85 11.03
CA LEU A 92 1.60 5.17 10.77
C LEU A 92 3.12 5.15 10.91
N ALA A 93 3.65 4.49 11.94
CA ALA A 93 5.09 4.31 12.12
C ALA A 93 5.70 3.52 10.95
N GLY A 94 5.07 2.42 10.53
CA GLY A 94 5.51 1.65 9.36
C GLY A 94 5.52 2.45 8.06
N VAL A 95 4.49 3.28 7.82
CA VAL A 95 4.45 4.19 6.67
C VAL A 95 5.58 5.23 6.76
N ALA A 96 5.81 5.83 7.93
CA ALA A 96 6.87 6.80 8.13
C ALA A 96 8.26 6.19 7.84
N PHE A 97 8.54 4.99 8.38
CA PHE A 97 9.80 4.29 8.12
C PHE A 97 9.95 3.87 6.65
N GLY A 98 8.87 3.41 6.00
CA GLY A 98 8.89 3.08 4.58
C GLY A 98 9.22 4.28 3.69
N ILE A 99 8.62 5.45 3.98
CA ILE A 99 8.91 6.70 3.28
C ILE A 99 10.35 7.15 3.56
N ALA A 100 10.79 7.13 4.81
CA ALA A 100 12.16 7.51 5.18
C ALA A 100 13.21 6.65 4.45
N GLY A 101 13.04 5.34 4.41
CA GLY A 101 13.92 4.43 3.67
C GLY A 101 13.94 4.72 2.16
N ALA A 102 12.77 4.94 1.54
CA ALA A 102 12.68 5.29 0.13
C ALA A 102 13.37 6.63 -0.19
N LEU A 103 13.23 7.62 0.69
CA LEU A 103 13.91 8.91 0.55
C LEU A 103 15.43 8.77 0.68
N VAL A 104 15.91 8.02 1.68
CA VAL A 104 17.36 7.75 1.87
C VAL A 104 17.94 7.07 0.63
N GLN A 105 17.29 6.02 0.12
CA GLN A 105 17.72 5.31 -1.09
C GLN A 105 17.74 6.23 -2.32
N THR A 106 16.77 7.15 -2.43
CA THR A 106 16.66 8.11 -3.54
C THR A 106 17.76 9.16 -3.47
N VAL A 107 17.99 9.77 -2.30
CA VAL A 107 19.02 10.80 -2.10
C VAL A 107 20.42 10.20 -2.25
N ALA A 108 20.67 9.03 -1.67
CA ALA A 108 21.91 8.29 -1.84
C ALA A 108 22.13 7.80 -3.27
N ARG A 109 21.07 7.79 -4.10
CA ARG A 109 21.04 7.15 -5.43
C ARG A 109 21.60 5.72 -5.38
N ASN A 110 21.37 5.05 -4.25
CA ASN A 110 21.86 3.72 -3.98
C ASN A 110 20.72 2.90 -3.35
N PRO A 111 20.09 1.98 -4.12
CA PRO A 111 19.00 1.15 -3.62
C PRO A 111 19.43 0.16 -2.51
N LEU A 112 20.74 0.02 -2.25
CA LEU A 112 21.31 -0.76 -1.14
C LEU A 112 21.64 0.11 0.09
N ALA A 113 21.39 1.42 0.05
CA ALA A 113 21.56 2.27 1.21
C ALA A 113 20.46 1.95 2.24
N SER A 114 20.78 1.10 3.21
CA SER A 114 20.05 1.00 4.47
C SER A 114 20.59 2.07 5.42
N PRO A 115 19.72 2.78 6.16
CA PRO A 115 20.16 3.70 7.20
C PRO A 115 20.71 2.87 8.37
N ASP A 116 21.96 2.44 8.26
CA ASP A 116 22.73 1.81 9.34
C ASP A 116 23.75 2.86 9.80
N VAL A 117 23.23 3.84 10.56
CA VAL A 117 23.95 4.72 11.49
C VAL A 117 23.01 5.08 12.64
#